data_AF-A0A2N2SJ03-F1
#
_entry.id   AF-A0A2N2SJ03-F1
#
_cell.length_a   1.000
_cell.length_b   1.000
_cell.length_c   1.000
_cell.angle_alpha   90.00
_cell.angle_beta   90.00
_cell.angle_gamma   90.00
#
_symmetry.space_group_name_H-M   'P 1'
#
loop_
_entity.id
_entity.type
_entity.pdbx_description
1 polymer ?
#
loop_
_entity_poly.entity_id
_entity_poly.type
_entity_poly.pdbx_seq_one_letter_code
_entity_poly.pdbx_strand_id
1 'polypeptide(L)'
;MRALKPLLISRHTATSCIGTGLDATRAALAEGRSGLRHCDFETITLDTWIGRVPDLEAAVMSPALADYDCRNNRLALLGLMQDGFIDAAIDAVSRYGAKRVAVLLGTSTS
;
A
#
# COMPACT_ATOMS: atom_id res chain seq x y z
N MET A 1 -8.12 36.73 7.08
CA MET A 1 -7.58 35.45 6.57
C MET A 1 -7.86 34.37 7.61
N ARG A 2 -8.59 33.30 7.28
CA ARG A 2 -8.93 32.25 8.27
C ARG A 2 -7.75 31.30 8.39
N ALA A 3 -7.14 31.21 9.57
CA ALA A 3 -6.06 30.25 9.80
C ALA A 3 -6.61 28.82 9.62
N LEU A 4 -6.04 28.07 8.67
CA LEU A 4 -6.30 26.64 8.54
C LEU A 4 -5.72 25.92 9.76
N LYS A 5 -6.49 25.02 10.36
CA LYS A 5 -5.95 24.11 11.37
C LYS A 5 -5.06 23.10 10.66
N PRO A 6 -3.79 22.91 11.08
CA PRO A 6 -2.92 21.89 10.51
C PRO A 6 -3.55 20.50 10.62
N LEU A 7 -3.38 19.70 9.57
CA LEU A 7 -3.78 18.29 9.56
C LEU A 7 -2.54 17.42 9.81
N LEU A 8 -2.64 16.50 10.76
CA LEU A 8 -1.55 15.61 11.13
C LEU A 8 -1.71 14.25 10.44
N ILE A 9 -0.59 13.70 9.96
CA ILE A 9 -0.50 12.29 9.57
C ILE A 9 -0.14 11.52 10.83
N SER A 10 -1.13 10.86 11.45
CA SER A 10 -0.95 10.15 12.72
C SER A 10 -0.33 8.76 12.54
N ARG A 11 -0.61 8.10 11.41
CA ARG A 11 -0.13 6.77 11.04
C ARG A 11 0.03 6.72 9.52
N HIS A 12 1.01 5.96 9.07
CA HIS A 12 1.24 5.69 7.65
C HIS A 12 1.99 4.37 7.50
N THR A 13 1.88 3.80 6.32
CA THR A 13 2.64 2.63 5.87
C THR A 13 3.00 2.85 4.40
N ALA A 14 4.01 2.13 3.92
CA ALA A 14 4.43 2.17 2.52
C ALA A 14 4.77 0.76 2.03
N THR A 15 4.24 0.41 0.87
CA THR A 15 4.57 -0.84 0.17
C THR A 15 4.92 -0.52 -1.26
N SER A 16 6.10 -0.96 -1.70
CA SER A 16 6.60 -0.76 -3.06
C SER A 16 7.65 -1.81 -3.41
N CYS A 17 8.26 -1.69 -4.59
CA CYS A 17 9.30 -2.63 -5.02
C CYS A 17 10.57 -2.64 -4.14
N ILE A 18 10.78 -1.61 -3.31
CA ILE A 18 11.93 -1.56 -2.39
C ILE A 18 11.63 -2.16 -1.01
N GLY A 19 10.37 -2.55 -0.74
CA GLY A 19 9.98 -3.13 0.54
C GLY A 19 8.50 -3.02 0.86
N THR A 20 8.07 -3.86 1.79
CA THR A 20 6.73 -3.89 2.36
C THR A 20 6.82 -3.44 3.82
N GLY A 21 6.15 -2.34 4.16
CA GLY A 21 6.22 -1.70 5.47
C GLY A 21 7.36 -0.69 5.62
N LEU A 22 7.33 0.07 6.72
CA LEU A 22 8.24 1.19 6.95
C LEU A 22 9.69 0.77 7.18
N ASP A 23 9.92 -0.34 7.88
CA ASP A 23 11.27 -0.81 8.21
C ASP A 23 12.04 -1.23 6.96
N ALA A 24 11.43 -2.09 6.12
CA ALA A 24 12.02 -2.53 4.86
C ALA A 24 12.26 -1.35 3.90
N THR A 25 11.29 -0.44 3.81
CA THR A 25 11.40 0.78 3.01
C THR A 25 12.56 1.66 3.48
N ARG A 26 12.66 1.90 4.79
CA ARG A 26 13.72 2.75 5.37
C ARG A 26 15.10 2.13 5.17
N ALA A 27 15.25 0.83 5.39
CA ALA A 27 16.51 0.12 5.18
C ALA A 27 16.96 0.24 3.71
N ALA A 28 16.06 -0.02 2.76
CA ALA A 28 16.39 0.10 1.34
C ALA A 28 16.81 1.53 0.94
N LEU A 29 16.11 2.55 1.46
CA LEU A 29 16.46 3.95 1.20
C LEU A 29 17.82 4.32 1.81
N ALA A 30 18.10 3.91 3.05
CA ALA A 30 19.36 4.19 3.72
C ALA A 30 20.56 3.54 3.02
N GLU A 31 20.36 2.35 2.45
CA GLU A 31 21.37 1.58 1.73
C GLU A 31 21.47 1.95 0.25
N GLY A 32 20.55 2.78 -0.27
CA GLY A 32 20.47 3.07 -1.71
C GLY A 32 20.17 1.84 -2.58
N ARG A 33 19.49 0.84 -2.03
CA ARG A 33 19.14 -0.39 -2.77
C ARG A 33 17.98 -0.15 -3.72
N SER A 34 18.19 -0.48 -4.98
CA SER A 34 17.12 -0.52 -5.99
C SER A 34 16.20 -1.71 -5.75
N GLY A 35 14.90 -1.51 -5.99
CA GLY A 35 13.89 -2.56 -6.09
C GLY A 35 13.52 -2.91 -7.53
N LEU A 36 14.20 -2.31 -8.50
CA LEU A 36 13.96 -2.57 -9.91
C LEU A 36 14.52 -3.94 -10.30
N ARG A 37 13.76 -4.66 -11.11
CA ARG A 37 14.20 -5.88 -11.76
C ARG A 37 13.89 -5.83 -13.25
N HIS A 38 14.55 -6.65 -14.04
CA HIS A 38 14.21 -6.77 -15.45
C HIS A 38 12.73 -7.17 -15.60
N CYS A 39 12.06 -6.60 -16.60
CA CYS A 39 10.67 -6.89 -16.90
C CYS A 39 10.49 -8.40 -17.13
N ASP A 40 9.56 -8.98 -16.38
CA ASP A 40 9.25 -10.41 -16.40
C ASP A 40 7.75 -10.67 -16.57
N PHE A 41 7.01 -9.71 -17.13
CA PHE A 41 5.62 -9.92 -17.51
C PHE A 41 5.54 -10.87 -18.71
N GLU A 42 4.75 -11.94 -18.59
CA GLU A 42 4.75 -13.04 -19.58
C GLU A 42 4.39 -12.58 -21.00
N THR A 43 3.64 -11.49 -21.13
CA THR A 43 3.14 -10.96 -22.39
C THR A 43 3.92 -9.78 -22.94
N ILE A 44 4.97 -9.30 -22.26
CA ILE A 44 5.71 -8.08 -22.63
C ILE A 44 7.14 -8.44 -23.06
N THR A 45 7.49 -8.08 -24.29
CA THR A 45 8.83 -8.30 -24.87
C THR A 45 9.74 -7.07 -24.81
N LEU A 46 9.32 -6.02 -24.10
CA LEU A 46 10.10 -4.80 -23.93
C LEU A 46 11.27 -5.06 -22.96
N ASP A 47 12.50 -4.88 -23.44
CA ASP A 47 13.72 -4.84 -22.62
C ASP A 47 13.71 -3.57 -21.76
N THR A 48 13.27 -3.73 -20.51
CA THR A 48 13.12 -2.63 -19.56
C THR A 48 13.18 -3.13 -18.13
N TRP A 49 13.24 -2.19 -17.19
CA TRP A 49 13.23 -2.44 -15.76
C TRP A 49 11.89 -2.04 -15.16
N ILE A 50 11.36 -2.88 -14.26
CA ILE A 50 10.09 -2.65 -13.57
C ILE A 50 10.28 -2.69 -12.06
N GLY A 51 9.49 -1.89 -11.36
CA GLY A 51 9.33 -2.02 -9.91
C GLY A 51 8.16 -2.94 -9.61
N ARG A 52 8.43 -4.20 -9.26
CA ARG A 52 7.39 -5.11 -8.77
C ARG A 52 7.51 -5.28 -7.26
N VAL A 53 6.37 -5.21 -6.57
CA VAL A 53 6.27 -5.54 -5.15
C VAL A 53 6.46 -7.06 -4.98
N PRO A 54 7.43 -7.52 -4.17
CA PRO A 54 7.61 -8.94 -3.88
C PRO A 54 6.36 -9.57 -3.25
N ASP A 55 6.13 -10.85 -3.54
CA ASP A 55 5.08 -11.69 -2.95
C ASP A 55 3.62 -11.19 -3.12
N LEU A 56 3.40 -10.18 -3.98
CA LEU A 56 2.08 -9.63 -4.23
C LEU A 56 1.12 -10.68 -4.79
N GLU A 57 1.59 -11.53 -5.69
CA GLU A 57 0.81 -12.59 -6.30
C GLU A 57 0.45 -13.71 -5.30
N ALA A 58 1.17 -13.83 -4.17
CA ALA A 58 0.86 -14.76 -3.09
C ALA A 58 -0.15 -14.21 -2.07
N ALA A 59 -0.46 -12.91 -2.12
CA ALA A 59 -1.46 -12.31 -1.24
C ALA A 59 -2.85 -12.89 -1.55
N VAL A 60 -3.50 -13.44 -0.51
CA VAL A 60 -4.82 -14.07 -0.62
C VAL A 60 -5.90 -13.09 -0.20
N MET A 61 -6.87 -12.86 -1.09
CA MET A 61 -8.06 -12.10 -0.75
C MET A 61 -9.09 -12.99 -0.06
N SER A 62 -9.77 -12.46 0.95
CA SER A 62 -10.89 -13.16 1.59
C SER A 62 -11.94 -13.55 0.55
N PRO A 63 -12.58 -14.75 0.66
CA PRO A 63 -13.66 -15.14 -0.24
C PRO A 63 -14.81 -14.13 -0.32
N ALA A 64 -15.06 -13.40 0.78
CA ALA A 64 -16.07 -12.34 0.83
C ALA A 64 -15.74 -11.13 -0.07
N LEU A 65 -14.50 -11.03 -0.54
CA LEU A 65 -14.00 -9.98 -1.42
C LEU A 65 -13.52 -10.55 -2.76
N ALA A 66 -13.93 -11.76 -3.15
CA ALA A 66 -13.46 -12.43 -4.37
C ALA A 66 -13.69 -11.58 -5.64
N ASP A 67 -14.78 -10.84 -5.72
CA ASP A 67 -15.08 -9.94 -6.85
C ASP A 67 -14.07 -8.79 -6.99
N TYR A 68 -13.28 -8.54 -5.95
CA TYR A 68 -12.26 -7.50 -5.90
C TYR A 68 -10.84 -8.07 -6.03
N ASP A 69 -10.68 -9.35 -6.36
CA ASP A 69 -9.39 -10.03 -6.38
C ASP A 69 -8.52 -9.67 -7.60
N CYS A 70 -8.03 -8.44 -7.62
CA CYS A 70 -7.07 -7.93 -8.60
C CYS A 70 -5.73 -7.57 -7.95
N ARG A 71 -4.68 -7.40 -8.76
CA ARG A 71 -3.32 -7.05 -8.27
C ARG A 71 -3.32 -5.73 -7.49
N ASN A 72 -4.10 -4.74 -7.91
CA ASN A 72 -4.18 -3.45 -7.19
C ASN A 72 -4.81 -3.61 -5.80
N ASN A 73 -5.89 -4.38 -5.67
CA ASN A 73 -6.53 -4.57 -4.38
C ASN A 73 -5.73 -5.50 -3.46
N ARG A 74 -5.04 -6.50 -4.01
CA ARG A 74 -4.04 -7.28 -3.26
C ARG A 74 -2.92 -6.40 -2.73
N LEU A 75 -2.46 -5.43 -3.53
CA LEU A 75 -1.41 -4.49 -3.11
C LEU A 75 -1.90 -3.56 -2.00
N ALA A 76 -3.12 -3.03 -2.15
CA ALA A 76 -3.75 -2.23 -1.11
C ALA A 76 -3.89 -3.03 0.19
N LEU A 77 -4.37 -4.27 0.13
CA LEU A 77 -4.48 -5.15 1.29
C LEU A 77 -3.11 -5.42 1.93
N LEU A 78 -2.11 -5.80 1.12
CA LEU A 78 -0.76 -6.06 1.59
C LEU A 78 -0.20 -4.85 2.37
N GLY A 79 -0.38 -3.64 1.84
CA GLY A 79 0.01 -2.40 2.51
C GLY A 79 -0.78 -2.11 3.78
N LEU A 80 -2.11 -2.22 3.75
CA LEU A 80 -2.98 -1.95 4.92
C LEU A 80 -2.65 -2.86 6.12
N MET A 81 -2.15 -4.06 5.87
CA MET A 81 -1.75 -5.02 6.91
C MET A 81 -0.37 -4.75 7.52
N GLN A 82 0.37 -3.75 7.05
CA GLN A 82 1.67 -3.38 7.61
C GLN A 82 1.57 -2.31 8.70
N ASP A 83 2.61 -2.25 9.54
CA ASP A 83 2.87 -1.15 10.47
C ASP A 83 1.71 -0.84 11.45
N GLY A 84 0.83 -1.81 11.70
CA GLY A 84 -0.38 -1.64 12.52
C GLY A 84 -1.40 -0.64 11.93
N PHE A 85 -1.36 -0.40 10.62
CA PHE A 85 -2.19 0.62 9.98
C PHE A 85 -3.69 0.30 10.10
N ILE A 86 -4.08 -0.95 9.80
CA ILE A 86 -5.49 -1.36 9.89
C ILE A 86 -6.02 -1.26 11.33
N ASP A 87 -5.22 -1.65 12.33
CA ASP A 87 -5.60 -1.54 13.74
C ASP A 87 -5.80 -0.08 14.14
N ALA A 88 -4.92 0.81 13.71
CA ALA A 88 -5.07 2.24 13.99
C ALA A 88 -6.29 2.87 13.29
N ALA A 89 -6.65 2.38 12.10
CA ALA A 89 -7.87 2.79 11.41
C ALA A 89 -9.12 2.31 12.18
N ILE A 90 -9.11 1.06 12.66
CA ILE A 90 -10.17 0.50 13.51
C ILE A 90 -10.30 1.30 14.81
N ASP A 91 -9.19 1.64 15.47
CA ASP A 91 -9.18 2.48 16.68
C ASP A 91 -9.77 3.87 16.43
N ALA A 92 -9.46 4.48 15.29
CA ALA A 92 -10.05 5.76 14.90
C ALA A 92 -11.57 5.65 14.68
N VAL A 93 -12.03 4.59 14.01
CA VAL A 93 -13.47 4.33 13.82
C VAL A 93 -14.16 4.10 15.17
N SER A 94 -13.56 3.32 16.06
CA SER A 94 -14.08 3.08 17.42
C SER A 94 -14.18 4.36 18.24
N ARG A 95 -13.18 5.25 18.14
CA ARG A 95 -13.13 6.51 18.91
C ARG A 95 -14.06 7.60 18.38
N TYR A 96 -14.15 7.75 17.06
CA TYR A 96 -14.85 8.89 16.43
C TYR A 96 -16.20 8.50 15.79
N GLY A 97 -16.46 7.22 15.63
CA GLY A 97 -17.62 6.67 14.93
C GLY A 97 -17.42 6.64 13.42
N ALA A 98 -17.87 5.56 12.77
CA ALA A 98 -17.69 5.33 11.33
C ALA A 98 -18.20 6.48 10.44
N LYS A 99 -19.29 7.15 10.82
CA LYS A 99 -19.86 8.29 10.09
C LYS A 99 -18.93 9.53 10.03
N ARG A 100 -17.86 9.55 10.81
CA ARG A 100 -16.88 10.65 10.89
C ARG A 100 -15.50 10.26 10.37
N VAL A 101 -15.36 9.08 9.79
CA VAL A 101 -14.13 8.58 9.18
C VAL A 101 -14.39 8.35 7.69
N ALA A 102 -13.52 8.88 6.84
CA ALA A 102 -13.63 8.72 5.40
C ALA A 102 -12.44 7.89 4.88
N VAL A 103 -12.71 7.02 3.91
CA VAL A 103 -11.68 6.37 3.09
C VAL A 103 -11.59 7.14 1.78
N LEU A 104 -10.40 7.68 1.50
CA LEU A 104 -10.10 8.42 0.28
C LEU A 104 -9.08 7.60 -0.49
N LEU A 105 -9.49 7.05 -1.64
CA LEU A 105 -8.64 6.22 -2.49
C LEU A 105 -8.41 6.91 -3.84
N GLY A 106 -7.16 6.88 -4.30
CA GLY A 106 -6.77 7.36 -5.63
C GLY A 106 -5.98 6.30 -6.35
N THR A 107 -6.32 6.05 -7.62
CA THR A 107 -5.58 5.15 -8.50
C THR A 107 -5.69 5.62 -9.95
N SER A 108 -4.65 5.38 -10.74
CA SER A 108 -4.65 5.61 -12.19
C SER A 108 -4.88 4.32 -13.00
N THR A 109 -4.84 3.16 -12.34
CA THR A 109 -5.05 1.82 -12.91
C THR A 109 -6.06 1.06 -12.05
N SER A 110 -6.76 0.05 -12.59
CA SER A 110 -7.63 -0.82 -11.79
C SER A 110 -7.71 -2.23 -12.36
#